data_AF-A0A818MBY9-F1
#
_entry.id   AF-A0A818MBY9-F1
#
_cell.length_a   1.000
_cell.length_b   1.000
_cell.length_c   1.000
_cell.angle_alpha   90.00
_cell.angle_beta   90.00
_cell.angle_gamma   90.00
#
_symmetry.space_group_name_H-M   'P 1'
#
loop_
_entity.id
_entity.type
_entity.pdbx_description
1 polymer ?
#
loop_
_entity_poly.entity_id
_entity_poly.type
_entity_poly.pdbx_seq_one_letter_code
_entity_poly.pdbx_strand_id
1 'polypeptide(L)'
;MSVRPEFIMWIPNLLLLNERVVYLGEYQHGLMSQTMIGATNVGSIDVYFDQTLKTNQKLDDYTFRIWKEKFSTIKPIYFDKGDPFGEFKLGSCIVLIFEGPSTFHFVRHSGDKIRVGERL
;
A
#
# COMPACT_ATOMS: atom_id res chain seq x y z
N MET A 1 8.81 10.91 -4.61
CA MET A 1 9.60 11.51 -3.51
C MET A 1 10.00 10.45 -2.51
N SER A 2 11.16 10.55 -1.86
CA SER A 2 11.67 9.53 -0.91
C SER A 2 10.73 9.35 0.28
N VAL A 3 10.39 8.11 0.63
CA VAL A 3 9.52 7.75 1.77
C VAL A 3 10.31 7.42 3.05
N ARG A 4 11.55 7.87 3.15
CA ARG A 4 12.33 7.76 4.40
C ARG A 4 11.60 8.48 5.55
N PRO A 5 11.62 7.94 6.79
CA PRO A 5 10.88 8.50 7.91
C PRO A 5 11.10 10.00 8.12
N GLU A 6 12.32 10.48 7.93
CA GLU A 6 12.66 11.91 8.09
C GLU A 6 11.89 12.78 7.09
N PHE A 7 11.74 12.33 5.84
CA PHE A 7 11.01 13.06 4.81
C PHE A 7 9.51 13.03 5.06
N ILE A 8 8.97 11.90 5.54
CA ILE A 8 7.56 11.78 5.91
C ILE A 8 7.20 12.79 7.00
N MET A 9 8.08 12.98 7.98
CA MET A 9 7.86 13.94 9.07
C MET A 9 7.98 15.41 8.61
N TRP A 10 8.90 15.71 7.70
CA TRP A 10 9.20 17.09 7.30
C TRP A 10 8.32 17.64 6.19
N ILE A 11 7.74 16.77 5.36
CA ILE A 11 6.97 17.17 4.18
C ILE A 11 5.51 16.82 4.44
N PRO A 12 4.66 17.82 4.75
CA PRO A 12 3.24 17.60 4.92
C PRO A 12 2.66 16.90 3.70
N ASN A 13 1.79 15.91 3.94
CA ASN A 13 1.09 15.18 2.88
C ASN A 13 1.99 14.44 1.89
N LEU A 14 3.25 14.12 2.25
CA LEU A 14 4.19 13.42 1.37
C LEU A 14 3.59 12.16 0.72
N LEU A 15 2.89 11.35 1.52
CA LEU A 15 2.25 10.11 1.07
C LEU A 15 1.11 10.35 0.07
N LEU A 16 0.52 11.54 0.06
CA LEU A 16 -0.51 11.95 -0.90
C LEU A 16 0.08 12.47 -2.21
N LEU A 17 1.32 12.97 -2.18
CA LEU A 17 2.03 13.49 -3.35
C LEU A 17 2.63 12.38 -4.20
N ASN A 18 2.97 11.25 -3.59
CA ASN A 18 3.48 10.10 -4.33
C ASN A 18 2.36 9.33 -5.04
N GLU A 19 2.73 8.69 -6.16
CA GLU A 19 1.89 7.69 -6.81
C GLU A 19 1.60 6.56 -5.83
N ARG A 20 0.33 6.12 -5.80
CA ARG A 20 -0.13 5.08 -4.88
C ARG A 20 -1.24 4.25 -5.50
N VAL A 21 -1.30 3.00 -5.08
CA VAL A 21 -2.33 2.04 -5.44
C VAL A 21 -3.02 1.58 -4.16
N VAL A 22 -4.34 1.67 -4.13
CA VAL A 22 -5.14 1.38 -2.94
C VAL A 22 -6.02 0.17 -3.24
N TYR A 23 -5.84 -0.90 -2.46
CA TYR A 23 -6.74 -2.04 -2.44
C TYR A 23 -7.58 -1.99 -1.17
N LEU A 24 -8.87 -2.28 -1.34
CA LEU A 24 -9.85 -2.33 -0.27
C LEU A 24 -10.53 -3.69 -0.32
N GLY A 25 -10.67 -4.32 0.82
CA GLY A 25 -11.34 -5.60 0.96
C GLY A 25 -11.80 -5.85 2.39
N GLU A 26 -12.22 -7.08 2.62
CA GLU A 26 -12.62 -7.57 3.93
C GLU A 26 -11.65 -8.65 4.40
N TYR A 27 -11.48 -8.75 5.71
CA TYR A 27 -10.73 -9.80 6.38
C TYR A 27 -11.53 -10.28 7.61
N GLN A 28 -10.98 -11.24 8.37
CA GLN A 28 -11.70 -11.90 9.47
C GLN A 28 -12.29 -10.98 10.55
N HIS A 29 -11.83 -9.73 10.70
CA HIS A 29 -12.38 -8.78 11.66
C HIS A 29 -13.00 -7.54 11.01
N GLY A 30 -13.28 -7.57 9.70
CA GLY A 30 -14.02 -6.52 9.00
C GLY A 30 -13.24 -5.89 7.85
N LEU A 31 -13.28 -4.57 7.71
CA LEU A 31 -12.64 -3.85 6.61
C LEU A 31 -11.10 -3.85 6.75
N MET A 32 -10.41 -4.01 5.62
CA MET A 32 -8.96 -3.82 5.51
C MET A 32 -8.65 -3.05 4.22
N SER A 33 -7.75 -2.07 4.32
CA SER A 33 -7.15 -1.39 3.18
C SER A 33 -5.65 -1.50 3.22
N GLN A 34 -5.08 -1.91 2.09
CA GLN A 34 -3.65 -1.91 1.85
C GLN A 34 -3.33 -0.90 0.75
N THR A 35 -2.58 0.13 1.12
CA THR A 35 -2.12 1.16 0.19
C THR A 35 -0.63 1.00 -0.06
N MET A 36 -0.28 0.76 -1.32
CA MET A 36 1.09 0.67 -1.80
C MET A 36 1.51 2.03 -2.34
N ILE A 37 2.58 2.62 -1.79
CA ILE A 37 3.04 3.97 -2.11
C ILE A 37 4.43 3.90 -2.73
N GLY A 38 4.56 4.43 -3.95
CA GLY A 38 5.84 4.58 -4.63
C GLY A 38 6.70 5.67 -4.00
N ALA A 39 8.00 5.64 -4.23
CA ALA A 39 8.96 6.65 -3.79
C ALA A 39 9.81 7.19 -4.96
N THR A 40 10.80 8.05 -4.69
CA THR A 40 11.77 8.47 -5.71
C THR A 40 12.54 7.26 -6.25
N ASN A 41 12.68 7.16 -7.57
CA ASN A 41 13.32 6.06 -8.31
C ASN A 41 12.62 4.69 -8.19
N VAL A 42 11.36 4.64 -7.77
CA VAL A 42 10.58 3.39 -7.86
C VAL A 42 10.19 3.15 -9.31
N GLY A 43 10.64 2.02 -9.86
CA GLY A 43 10.37 1.64 -11.25
C GLY A 43 8.89 1.38 -11.50
N SER A 44 8.26 0.53 -10.69
CA SER A 44 6.82 0.26 -10.71
C SER A 44 6.36 -0.40 -9.40
N ILE A 45 5.05 -0.32 -9.13
CA ILE A 45 4.33 -1.13 -8.16
C ILE A 45 3.66 -2.25 -8.96
N ASP A 46 4.02 -3.49 -8.68
CA ASP A 46 3.47 -4.64 -9.38
C ASP A 46 2.63 -5.45 -8.40
N VAL A 47 1.36 -5.68 -8.74
CA VAL A 47 0.40 -6.42 -7.90
C VAL A 47 0.00 -7.67 -8.66
N TYR A 48 0.28 -8.84 -8.07
CA TYR A 48 0.37 -10.08 -8.85
C TYR A 48 -0.96 -10.55 -9.45
N PHE A 49 -2.07 -10.24 -8.78
CA PHE A 49 -3.40 -10.56 -9.28
C PHE A 49 -3.95 -9.49 -10.25
N ASP A 50 -3.47 -8.26 -10.16
CA ASP A 50 -3.94 -7.11 -10.94
C ASP A 50 -2.97 -6.84 -12.09
N GLN A 51 -3.03 -7.71 -13.11
CA GLN A 51 -2.15 -7.64 -14.28
C GLN A 51 -2.41 -6.40 -15.15
N THR A 52 -3.59 -5.80 -14.99
CA THR A 52 -4.03 -4.57 -15.64
C THR A 52 -3.41 -3.32 -15.03
N LEU A 53 -2.95 -3.38 -13.77
CA LEU A 53 -2.26 -2.28 -13.13
C LEU A 53 -1.06 -1.81 -13.95
N LYS A 54 -0.98 -0.48 -14.13
CA LYS A 54 0.14 0.22 -14.74
C LYS A 54 0.47 1.44 -13.91
N THR A 55 1.58 1.39 -13.18
CA THR A 55 2.13 2.53 -12.44
C THR A 55 3.26 3.21 -13.22
N ASN A 56 3.76 4.32 -12.69
CA ASN A 56 4.87 5.11 -13.25
C ASN A 56 4.63 5.50 -14.72
N GLN A 57 3.38 5.78 -15.04
CA GLN A 57 2.99 6.24 -16.37
C GLN A 57 3.36 7.71 -16.53
N LYS A 58 3.93 8.09 -17.68
CA LYS A 58 4.10 9.51 -18.01
C LYS A 58 2.72 10.14 -18.08
N LEU A 59 2.51 11.16 -17.26
CA LEU A 59 1.32 11.99 -17.32
C LEU A 59 1.59 13.09 -18.36
N ASP A 60 0.91 13.03 -19.49
CA ASP A 60 1.05 14.04 -20.55
C ASP A 60 0.42 15.39 -20.14
N ASP A 61 -0.41 15.39 -19.10
CA ASP A 61 -1.02 16.57 -18.49
C ASP A 61 -0.87 16.54 -16.96
N TYR A 62 -0.76 17.71 -16.32
CA TYR A 62 -0.72 17.90 -14.85
C TYR A 62 -1.99 17.46 -14.10
N THR A 63 -2.83 16.61 -14.69
CA THR A 63 -4.04 16.08 -14.08
C THR A 63 -3.71 14.82 -13.28
N PHE A 64 -4.13 14.81 -12.01
CA PHE A 64 -4.08 13.61 -11.18
C PHE A 64 -5.00 12.54 -11.79
N ARG A 65 -4.43 11.47 -12.36
CA ARG A 65 -5.21 10.32 -12.84
C ARG A 65 -5.62 9.46 -11.64
N ILE A 66 -6.92 9.43 -11.34
CA ILE A 66 -7.49 8.50 -10.38
C ILE A 66 -8.15 7.37 -11.16
N TRP A 67 -7.48 6.23 -11.22
CA TRP A 67 -8.07 5.00 -11.74
C TRP A 67 -8.91 4.36 -10.64
N LYS A 68 -10.22 4.40 -10.78
CA LYS A 68 -11.15 3.70 -9.89
C LYS A 68 -11.69 2.49 -10.61
N GLU A 69 -10.97 1.39 -10.51
CA GLU A 69 -11.52 0.10 -10.90
C GLU A 69 -12.15 -0.51 -9.66
N LYS A 70 -13.47 -0.72 -9.71
CA LYS A 70 -14.07 -1.71 -8.81
C LYS A 70 -13.71 -3.05 -9.43
N PHE A 71 -12.97 -3.89 -8.71
CA PHE A 71 -12.87 -5.32 -9.01
C PHE A 71 -14.24 -5.96 -8.79
N SER A 72 -15.16 -5.67 -9.70
CA SER A 72 -16.37 -6.44 -9.96
C SER A 72 -15.97 -7.62 -10.84
N THR A 73 -14.92 -8.34 -10.46
CA THR A 73 -14.61 -9.59 -11.14
C THR A 73 -15.75 -10.55 -10.88
N ILE A 74 -16.07 -11.34 -11.91
CA ILE A 74 -17.03 -12.44 -11.90
C ILE A 74 -16.75 -13.46 -10.75
N LYS A 75 -15.58 -13.35 -10.08
CA LYS A 75 -15.21 -14.06 -8.84
C LYS A 75 -14.48 -13.13 -7.84
N PRO A 76 -14.71 -13.30 -6.53
CA PRO A 76 -13.92 -12.65 -5.49
C PRO A 76 -12.46 -13.17 -5.48
N ILE A 77 -11.53 -12.31 -5.08
CA ILE A 77 -10.11 -12.64 -4.92
C ILE A 77 -9.84 -12.86 -3.43
N TYR A 78 -9.22 -13.98 -3.09
CA TYR A 78 -8.92 -14.37 -1.71
C TYR A 78 -7.41 -14.52 -1.52
N PHE A 79 -6.94 -14.17 -0.34
CA PHE A 79 -5.55 -14.32 0.09
C PHE A 79 -5.51 -14.91 1.49
N ASP A 80 -4.61 -15.87 1.70
CA ASP A 80 -4.24 -16.36 3.01
C ASP A 80 -3.16 -15.47 3.64
N LYS A 81 -3.04 -15.55 4.96
CA LYS A 81 -2.03 -14.79 5.70
C LYS A 81 -0.63 -15.21 5.25
N GLY A 82 0.12 -14.25 4.70
CA GLY A 82 1.49 -14.46 4.24
C GLY A 82 1.60 -14.72 2.74
N ASP A 83 0.46 -14.77 2.02
CA ASP A 83 0.48 -14.90 0.58
C ASP A 83 1.19 -13.72 -0.10
N PRO A 84 1.89 -13.98 -1.21
CA PRO A 84 2.49 -12.93 -2.03
C PRO A 84 1.39 -12.08 -2.66
N PHE A 85 1.36 -10.78 -2.31
CA PHE A 85 0.38 -9.82 -2.85
C PHE A 85 0.93 -9.04 -4.04
N GLY A 86 2.17 -8.57 -3.92
CA GLY A 86 2.83 -7.73 -4.91
C GLY A 86 4.21 -7.30 -4.42
N GLU A 87 4.89 -6.53 -5.25
CA GLU A 87 6.26 -6.08 -5.01
C GLU A 87 6.50 -4.63 -5.41
N PHE A 88 7.59 -4.08 -4.87
CA PHE A 88 8.13 -2.80 -5.28
C PHE A 88 9.52 -3.01 -5.86
N LYS A 89 9.80 -2.39 -7.01
CA LYS A 89 11.12 -2.52 -7.64
C LYS A 89 12.23 -1.69 -6.98
N LEU A 90 11.88 -0.67 -6.18
CA LEU A 90 12.80 0.10 -5.35
C LEU A 90 12.03 0.78 -4.20
N GLY A 91 12.73 1.27 -3.18
CA GLY A 91 12.24 1.78 -1.89
C GLY A 91 10.78 2.23 -1.83
N SER A 92 10.04 1.74 -0.85
CA SER A 92 8.58 1.79 -0.85
C SER A 92 8.00 2.01 0.53
N CYS A 93 6.71 2.32 0.57
CA CYS A 93 5.93 2.40 1.80
C CYS A 93 4.61 1.65 1.61
N ILE A 94 4.21 0.91 2.64
CA ILE A 94 2.87 0.36 2.75
C ILE A 94 2.17 1.09 3.89
N VAL A 95 0.98 1.62 3.60
CA VAL A 95 0.04 2.06 4.64
C VAL A 95 -1.03 0.99 4.75
N LEU A 96 -1.16 0.44 5.96
CA LEU A 96 -2.15 -0.58 6.28
C LEU A 96 -3.18 0.00 7.25
N ILE A 97 -4.46 -0.12 6.88
CA ILE A 97 -5.61 0.27 7.72
C ILE A 97 -6.47 -0.97 7.86
N PHE A 98 -6.84 -1.34 9.09
CA PHE A 98 -7.66 -2.52 9.35
C PHE A 98 -8.50 -2.33 10.61
N GLU A 99 -9.66 -2.98 10.64
CA GLU A 99 -10.49 -3.07 11.84
C GLU A 99 -9.95 -4.13 12.77
N GLY A 100 -9.42 -3.77 13.95
CA GLY A 100 -8.93 -4.75 14.93
C GLY A 100 -10.04 -5.26 15.86
N PRO A 101 -9.92 -6.48 16.41
CA PRO A 101 -10.77 -6.91 17.51
C PRO A 101 -10.55 -6.01 18.74
N SER A 102 -11.51 -5.92 19.65
CA SER A 102 -11.43 -5.06 20.84
C SER A 102 -10.24 -5.35 21.78
N THR A 103 -9.64 -6.54 21.64
CA THR A 103 -8.46 -6.97 22.40
C THR A 103 -7.13 -6.62 21.72
N PHE A 104 -7.16 -6.11 20.49
CA PHE A 104 -5.97 -5.77 19.72
C PHE A 104 -5.23 -4.57 20.32
N HIS A 105 -3.93 -4.72 20.44
CA HIS A 105 -3.01 -3.66 20.82
C HIS A 105 -1.70 -3.87 20.08
N PHE A 106 -1.13 -2.77 19.58
CA PHE A 106 0.24 -2.77 19.06
C PHE A 106 1.21 -3.05 20.21
N VAL A 107 2.18 -3.94 19.95
CA VAL A 107 3.30 -4.23 20.86
C VAL A 107 4.56 -3.47 20.46
N ARG A 108 4.53 -2.75 19.32
CA ARG A 108 5.61 -1.90 18.81
C ARG A 108 5.26 -0.43 18.87
N HIS A 109 6.29 0.41 18.98
CA HIS A 109 6.17 1.85 18.92
C HIS A 109 6.61 2.39 17.56
N SER A 110 6.15 3.61 17.24
CA SER A 110 6.59 4.30 16.03
C SER A 110 8.11 4.48 16.02
N GLY A 111 8.75 4.09 14.91
CA GLY A 111 10.21 4.13 14.74
C GLY A 111 10.93 2.84 15.12
N ASP A 112 10.25 1.85 15.71
CA ASP A 112 10.86 0.56 16.01
C ASP A 112 11.27 -0.17 14.73
N LYS A 113 12.48 -0.74 14.73
CA LYS A 113 12.92 -1.66 13.68
C LYS A 113 12.28 -3.02 13.90
N ILE A 114 11.54 -3.50 12.91
CA ILE A 114 10.89 -4.82 12.92
C ILE A 114 11.58 -5.78 11.96
N ARG A 115 11.39 -7.09 12.20
CA ARG A 115 11.78 -8.15 11.25
C ARG A 115 10.56 -8.84 10.65
N VAL A 116 10.74 -9.49 9.51
CA VAL A 116 9.67 -10.27 8.87
C VAL A 116 9.17 -11.35 9.84
N GLY A 117 7.86 -11.41 10.02
CA GLY A 117 7.20 -12.35 10.94
C GLY A 117 7.08 -11.87 12.38
N GLU A 118 7.69 -10.73 12.74
CA GLU A 118 7.51 -10.15 14.08
C GLU A 118 6.10 -9.58 14.26
N ARG A 119 5.63 -9.65 15.51
CA ARG A 119 4.35 -9.05 15.91
C ARG A 119 4.46 -7.53 15.94
N LEU A 120 3.43 -6.87 15.39
CA LEU A 120 3.19 -5.44 15.45
C LEU A 120 2.39 -5.06 16.69
#